data_AF-A0A1Y5RKH6-F1
#
_entry.id   AF-A0A1Y5RKH6-F1
#
_cell.length_a   1.000
_cell.length_b   1.000
_cell.length_c   1.000
_cell.angle_alpha   90.00
_cell.angle_beta   90.00
_cell.angle_gamma   90.00
#
_symmetry.space_group_name_H-M   'P 1'
#
loop_
_entity.id
_entity.type
_entity.pdbx_description
1 polymer ?
#
loop_
_entity_poly.entity_id
_entity_poly.type
_entity_poly.pdbx_seq_one_letter_code
_entity_poly.pdbx_strand_id
1 'polypeptide(L)'
;MPGATDGAVMSKPVKYRIREGVAIVTLAKPPNNALTPEVRSELWDIFGRLVTDTRVTSVMLSAEGDYFSVGPDVREAGEGEGAPTLAEVCERIESCPRPVVAALHGLTLGGGAELALAAHWRLADPDSRLGFPEVALGLVCGAGGSQRLPRIVGADAALRLLLSGRPIAADAARKLGLVDGIVVGHLPTGTHTYAKSIAARGTAPRPTRARRSGLSDGVAFTEAVAHHRAAQAASALIAPARMIDCVEAALLLPFPSGLMFEAAARADCRADPQSVALTHVFLSERRISTRLLSSTEGRRTVAEPEGAQIVGRLQHVLGQTVTALSGQGVSAATIDAAMVDYGFAKGAFGGTEPGAGREGAEVVPRIVAALMAAGARLVETGAVSRPGDVDVLAVYGLGFPRHRGGPLRAAQSLGLLRMKRLMEGWAEESALWSPPRLLTEAIKFSAGFDQLSEGQPAA
;
A
#
# COMPACT_ATOMS: atom_id res chain seq x y z
N MET A 1 25.45 -43.62 -13.98
CA MET A 1 25.46 -42.23 -14.50
C MET A 1 24.06 -41.63 -14.28
N PRO A 2 23.78 -41.06 -13.11
CA PRO A 2 22.54 -40.31 -12.91
C PRO A 2 22.70 -38.87 -13.40
N GLY A 3 21.66 -38.37 -14.08
CA GLY A 3 21.64 -37.15 -14.86
C GLY A 3 21.99 -35.88 -14.10
N ALA A 4 22.71 -35.00 -14.79
CA ALA A 4 22.90 -33.62 -14.41
C ALA A 4 21.52 -32.95 -14.30
N THR A 5 21.20 -32.48 -13.11
CA THR A 5 20.09 -31.57 -12.87
C THR A 5 20.34 -30.29 -13.67
N ASP A 6 19.38 -29.96 -14.51
CA ASP A 6 19.32 -28.74 -15.31
C ASP A 6 19.28 -27.55 -14.34
N GLY A 7 20.46 -26.99 -14.05
CA GLY A 7 20.59 -25.81 -13.22
C GLY A 7 19.97 -24.64 -13.96
N ALA A 8 18.73 -24.31 -13.64
CA ALA A 8 18.07 -23.12 -14.15
C ALA A 8 19.01 -21.92 -13.96
N VAL A 9 19.53 -21.40 -15.07
CA VAL A 9 20.34 -20.17 -15.08
C VAL A 9 19.44 -19.07 -14.54
N MET A 10 19.62 -18.71 -13.27
CA MET A 10 18.85 -17.63 -12.66
C MET A 10 19.16 -16.34 -13.43
N SER A 11 18.22 -15.87 -14.22
CA SER A 11 18.36 -14.62 -14.97
C SER A 11 18.51 -13.46 -13.99
N LYS A 12 19.51 -12.60 -14.20
CA LYS A 12 19.73 -11.43 -13.35
C LYS A 12 18.47 -10.55 -13.27
N PRO A 13 18.11 -10.04 -12.08
CA PRO A 13 16.90 -9.26 -11.88
C PRO A 13 17.00 -7.84 -12.45
N VAL A 14 18.23 -7.38 -12.75
CA VAL A 14 18.52 -6.15 -13.49
C VAL A 14 19.55 -6.47 -14.56
N LYS A 15 19.22 -6.15 -15.81
CA LYS A 15 20.11 -6.31 -16.97
C LYS A 15 20.84 -5.00 -17.24
N TYR A 16 22.09 -5.11 -17.70
CA TYR A 16 22.94 -3.98 -18.01
C TYR A 16 23.68 -4.20 -19.33
N ARG A 17 23.64 -3.21 -20.22
CA ARG A 17 24.46 -3.18 -21.45
C ARG A 17 24.70 -1.75 -21.91
N ILE A 18 25.77 -1.51 -22.68
CA ILE A 18 26.02 -0.22 -23.31
C ILE A 18 25.77 -0.35 -24.81
N ARG A 19 25.05 0.62 -25.39
CA ARG A 19 24.85 0.73 -26.84
C ARG A 19 24.95 2.18 -27.27
N GLU A 20 25.93 2.47 -28.14
CA GLU A 20 26.15 3.81 -28.72
C GLU A 20 26.27 4.90 -27.64
N GLY A 21 27.03 4.61 -26.58
CA GLY A 21 27.23 5.51 -25.45
C GLY A 21 26.07 5.57 -24.43
N VAL A 22 24.95 4.89 -24.69
CA VAL A 22 23.83 4.80 -23.73
C VAL A 22 23.96 3.55 -22.88
N ALA A 23 24.06 3.71 -21.58
CA ALA A 23 23.89 2.62 -20.62
C ALA A 23 22.40 2.25 -20.52
N ILE A 24 22.04 1.05 -20.94
CA ILE A 24 20.69 0.51 -20.86
C ILE A 24 20.62 -0.37 -19.60
N VAL A 25 19.89 0.14 -18.60
CA VAL A 25 19.60 -0.53 -17.33
C VAL A 25 18.14 -1.00 -17.39
N THR A 26 17.90 -2.29 -17.27
CA THR A 26 16.57 -2.88 -17.48
C THR A 26 16.16 -3.73 -16.29
N LEU A 27 15.09 -3.33 -15.60
CA LEU A 27 14.45 -4.16 -14.58
C LEU A 27 13.85 -5.41 -15.26
N ALA A 28 14.18 -6.60 -14.76
CA ALA A 28 13.79 -7.87 -15.36
C ALA A 28 13.42 -8.89 -14.27
N LYS A 29 12.61 -8.45 -13.29
CA LYS A 29 12.13 -9.28 -12.17
C LYS A 29 10.63 -9.53 -12.32
N PRO A 30 10.20 -10.62 -12.99
CA PRO A 30 8.79 -10.93 -13.13
C PRO A 30 8.13 -11.22 -11.75
N PRO A 31 6.80 -11.05 -11.63
CA PRO A 31 5.90 -10.58 -12.70
C PRO A 31 5.83 -9.05 -12.81
N ASN A 32 6.14 -8.30 -11.76
CA ASN A 32 5.79 -6.87 -11.68
C ASN A 32 6.99 -5.93 -11.46
N ASN A 33 8.22 -6.42 -11.67
CA ASN A 33 9.46 -5.68 -11.40
C ASN A 33 9.48 -5.09 -9.98
N ALA A 34 9.15 -5.94 -9.00
CA ALA A 34 9.17 -5.56 -7.60
C ALA A 34 10.59 -5.13 -7.18
N LEU A 35 10.69 -4.03 -6.44
CA LEU A 35 11.97 -3.44 -6.02
C LEU A 35 12.54 -4.13 -4.78
N THR A 36 12.74 -5.44 -4.89
CA THR A 36 13.29 -6.31 -3.84
C THR A 36 14.73 -5.89 -3.46
N PRO A 37 15.27 -6.32 -2.31
CA PRO A 37 16.66 -6.03 -1.93
C PRO A 37 17.67 -6.39 -3.02
N GLU A 38 17.46 -7.51 -3.71
CA GLU A 38 18.29 -7.98 -4.83
C GLU A 38 18.28 -6.97 -6.00
N VAL A 39 17.10 -6.48 -6.41
CA VAL A 39 16.97 -5.46 -7.46
C VAL A 39 17.63 -4.15 -7.05
N ARG A 40 17.43 -3.73 -5.79
CA ARG A 40 18.03 -2.49 -5.26
C ARG A 40 19.55 -2.56 -5.22
N SER A 41 20.12 -3.68 -4.79
CA SER A 41 21.57 -3.90 -4.76
C SER A 41 22.17 -3.85 -6.17
N GLU A 42 21.55 -4.50 -7.16
CA GLU A 42 22.03 -4.47 -8.54
C GLU A 42 21.93 -3.06 -9.14
N LEU A 43 20.83 -2.33 -8.90
CA LEU A 43 20.71 -0.92 -9.31
C LEU A 43 21.81 -0.06 -8.67
N TRP A 44 22.05 -0.24 -7.38
CA TRP A 44 23.09 0.49 -6.65
C TRP A 44 24.48 0.27 -7.23
N ASP A 45 24.84 -0.98 -7.51
CA ASP A 45 26.13 -1.34 -8.08
C ASP A 45 26.29 -0.79 -9.50
N ILE A 46 25.26 -0.94 -10.34
CA ILE A 46 25.26 -0.42 -11.70
C ILE A 46 25.46 1.10 -11.68
N PHE A 47 24.62 1.83 -10.95
CA PHE A 47 24.73 3.30 -10.88
C PHE A 47 26.03 3.77 -10.21
N GLY A 48 26.66 2.95 -9.37
CA GLY A 48 28.01 3.21 -8.88
C GLY A 48 29.06 3.14 -9.97
N ARG A 49 29.02 2.13 -10.83
CA ARG A 49 29.95 1.97 -11.96
C ARG A 49 29.79 3.08 -13.00
N LEU A 50 28.56 3.58 -13.19
CA LEU A 50 28.25 4.63 -14.17
C LEU A 50 28.94 5.98 -13.87
N VAL A 51 29.33 6.23 -12.62
CA VAL A 51 30.03 7.48 -12.24
C VAL A 51 31.39 7.59 -12.93
N THR A 52 32.09 6.48 -13.10
CA THR A 52 33.47 6.44 -13.61
C THR A 52 33.58 5.85 -15.02
N ASP A 53 32.52 5.27 -15.58
CA ASP A 53 32.55 4.67 -16.92
C ASP A 53 32.51 5.74 -18.02
N THR A 54 33.67 6.04 -18.60
CA THR A 54 33.84 7.06 -19.64
C THR A 54 33.18 6.68 -20.97
N ARG A 55 32.79 5.41 -21.16
CA ARG A 55 32.06 4.96 -22.35
C ARG A 55 30.60 5.40 -22.32
N VAL A 56 30.08 5.79 -21.15
CA VAL A 56 28.67 6.15 -20.97
C VAL A 56 28.50 7.66 -21.01
N THR A 57 27.66 8.12 -21.93
CA THR A 57 27.28 9.53 -22.08
C THR A 57 25.89 9.83 -21.55
N SER A 58 25.00 8.83 -21.49
CA SER A 58 23.65 8.90 -20.92
C SER A 58 23.16 7.51 -20.49
N VAL A 59 22.06 7.47 -19.73
CA VAL A 59 21.47 6.25 -19.16
C VAL A 59 20.00 6.17 -19.57
N MET A 60 19.57 4.99 -19.99
CA MET A 60 18.16 4.62 -20.14
C MET A 60 17.81 3.62 -19.04
N LEU A 61 16.93 4.01 -18.12
CA LEU A 61 16.32 3.11 -17.14
C LEU A 61 14.99 2.60 -17.72
N SER A 62 14.86 1.29 -17.85
CA SER A 62 13.75 0.62 -18.54
C SER A 62 13.34 -0.64 -17.79
N ALA A 63 12.32 -1.35 -18.26
CA ALA A 63 11.90 -2.62 -17.69
C ALA A 63 11.41 -3.59 -18.78
N GLU A 64 11.43 -4.89 -18.46
CA GLU A 64 10.80 -5.96 -19.23
C GLU A 64 9.47 -6.39 -18.59
N GLY A 65 8.63 -7.12 -19.34
CA GLY A 65 7.31 -7.56 -18.86
C GLY A 65 6.25 -6.48 -18.99
N ASP A 66 5.14 -6.62 -18.25
CA ASP A 66 3.95 -5.80 -18.47
C ASP A 66 4.02 -4.40 -17.84
N TYR A 67 4.90 -4.21 -16.86
CA TYR A 67 4.95 -3.01 -16.03
C TYR A 67 6.38 -2.49 -15.87
N PHE A 68 6.55 -1.18 -15.76
CA PHE A 68 7.82 -0.60 -15.34
C PHE A 68 8.22 -1.09 -13.95
N SER A 69 7.41 -0.79 -12.93
CA SER A 69 7.55 -1.32 -11.58
C SER A 69 6.33 -0.93 -10.72
N VAL A 70 5.88 -1.84 -9.86
CA VAL A 70 4.81 -1.58 -8.88
C VAL A 70 5.34 -1.28 -7.47
N GLY A 71 6.64 -1.02 -7.33
CA GLY A 71 7.29 -0.69 -6.06
C GLY A 71 7.81 -1.91 -5.29
N PRO A 72 8.14 -1.74 -3.99
CA PRO A 72 8.57 -2.83 -3.12
C PRO A 72 7.50 -3.91 -2.96
N ASP A 73 7.92 -5.13 -2.62
CA ASP A 73 6.96 -6.18 -2.27
C ASP A 73 6.30 -5.84 -0.92
N VAL A 74 4.98 -5.74 -0.90
CA VAL A 74 4.21 -5.42 0.31
C VAL A 74 4.34 -6.50 1.39
N ARG A 75 4.81 -7.70 1.04
CA ARG A 75 5.10 -8.80 1.99
C ARG A 75 6.45 -8.68 2.68
N GLU A 76 7.34 -7.82 2.19
CA GLU A 76 8.50 -7.39 2.98
C GLU A 76 7.92 -6.59 4.15
N ALA A 77 7.71 -7.28 5.28
CA ALA A 77 7.31 -6.65 6.53
C ALA A 77 8.43 -5.69 6.94
N GLY A 78 8.18 -4.39 6.73
CA GLY A 78 9.25 -3.39 6.78
C GLY A 78 9.84 -3.17 5.40
N GLU A 79 10.07 -1.91 5.02
CA GLU A 79 10.96 -1.63 3.88
C GLU A 79 12.17 -2.51 4.02
N GLY A 80 12.47 -3.34 3.02
CA GLY A 80 13.83 -3.64 2.66
C GLY A 80 14.84 -3.58 3.79
N GLU A 81 14.67 -4.41 4.83
CA GLU A 81 15.72 -4.65 5.80
C GLU A 81 16.88 -5.19 4.97
N GLY A 82 17.87 -4.33 4.74
CA GLY A 82 18.86 -4.54 3.69
C GLY A 82 19.16 -3.25 2.93
N ALA A 83 20.28 -2.63 3.30
CA ALA A 83 20.92 -1.63 2.49
C ALA A 83 21.29 -2.24 1.11
N PRO A 84 21.14 -1.50 0.01
CA PRO A 84 20.63 -0.13 -0.05
C PRO A 84 19.09 -0.09 -0.01
N THR A 85 18.56 0.87 0.75
CA THR A 85 17.14 1.24 0.75
C THR A 85 16.73 1.82 -0.60
N LEU A 86 15.42 1.87 -0.88
CA LEU A 86 14.94 2.48 -2.13
C LEU A 86 15.21 3.99 -2.18
N ALA A 87 15.16 4.68 -1.04
CA ALA A 87 15.49 6.10 -0.94
C ALA A 87 16.95 6.36 -1.35
N GLU A 88 17.90 5.54 -0.86
CA GLU A 88 19.31 5.61 -1.23
C GLU A 88 19.54 5.31 -2.72
N VAL A 89 18.85 4.29 -3.27
CA VAL A 89 18.90 4.01 -4.71
C VAL A 89 18.39 5.20 -5.53
N CYS A 90 17.26 5.81 -5.12
CA CYS A 90 16.71 7.00 -5.78
C CYS A 90 17.69 8.19 -5.70
N GLU A 91 18.29 8.44 -4.54
CA GLU A 91 19.31 9.49 -4.41
C GLU A 91 20.52 9.23 -5.29
N ARG A 92 20.98 7.98 -5.41
CA ARG A 92 22.11 7.63 -6.27
C ARG A 92 21.81 7.87 -7.74
N ILE A 93 20.61 7.51 -8.19
CA ILE A 93 20.13 7.74 -9.56
C ILE A 93 20.05 9.24 -9.86
N GLU A 94 19.45 10.01 -8.95
CA GLU A 94 19.28 11.46 -9.08
C GLU A 94 20.62 12.23 -8.96
N SER A 95 21.64 11.62 -8.35
CA SER A 95 23.00 12.15 -8.28
C SER A 95 23.89 11.72 -9.45
N CYS A 96 23.36 10.94 -10.39
CA CYS A 96 24.16 10.44 -11.50
C CYS A 96 24.69 11.63 -12.34
N PRO A 97 26.01 11.70 -12.61
CA PRO A 97 26.58 12.80 -13.40
C PRO A 97 26.20 12.72 -14.88
N ARG A 98 25.57 11.62 -15.30
CA ARG A 98 25.08 11.40 -16.67
C ARG A 98 23.57 11.61 -16.71
N PRO A 99 23.01 12.14 -17.82
CA PRO A 99 21.58 12.17 -18.04
C PRO A 99 20.93 10.80 -17.87
N VAL A 100 19.82 10.71 -17.13
CA VAL A 100 19.08 9.47 -16.89
C VAL A 100 17.66 9.65 -17.40
N VAL A 101 17.24 8.82 -18.35
CA VAL A 101 15.90 8.84 -18.93
C VAL A 101 15.19 7.54 -18.56
N ALA A 102 14.07 7.64 -17.84
CA ALA A 102 13.19 6.52 -17.54
C ALA A 102 12.22 6.27 -18.72
N ALA A 103 12.13 5.02 -19.17
CA ALA A 103 11.14 4.52 -20.13
C ALA A 103 10.01 3.82 -19.37
N LEU A 104 8.86 4.47 -19.26
CA LEU A 104 7.71 4.01 -18.48
C LEU A 104 6.68 3.34 -19.39
N HIS A 105 6.29 2.12 -19.05
CA HIS A 105 5.20 1.38 -19.68
C HIS A 105 4.31 0.71 -18.63
N GLY A 106 3.07 0.43 -19.01
CA GLY A 106 2.10 -0.22 -18.12
C GLY A 106 1.93 0.52 -16.80
N LEU A 107 2.17 -0.16 -15.68
CA LEU A 107 2.03 0.40 -14.34
C LEU A 107 3.38 0.88 -13.78
N THR A 108 3.38 2.11 -13.28
CA THR A 108 4.48 2.72 -12.52
C THR A 108 3.91 3.21 -11.19
N LEU A 109 3.98 2.38 -10.14
CA LEU A 109 3.26 2.61 -8.88
C LEU A 109 4.19 2.68 -7.67
N GLY A 110 3.82 3.53 -6.71
CA GLY A 110 4.47 3.67 -5.41
C GLY A 110 5.98 3.89 -5.56
N GLY A 111 6.79 3.03 -4.93
CA GLY A 111 8.25 3.09 -5.08
C GLY A 111 8.76 3.00 -6.54
N GLY A 112 8.02 2.40 -7.47
CA GLY A 112 8.33 2.45 -8.90
C GLY A 112 8.16 3.85 -9.49
N ALA A 113 7.14 4.60 -9.05
CA ALA A 113 6.96 6.00 -9.39
C ALA A 113 7.99 6.90 -8.70
N GLU A 114 8.40 6.60 -7.47
CA GLU A 114 9.50 7.29 -6.78
C GLU A 114 10.83 7.09 -7.50
N LEU A 115 11.11 5.87 -7.99
CA LEU A 115 12.26 5.57 -8.84
C LEU A 115 12.23 6.37 -10.16
N ALA A 116 11.06 6.50 -10.79
CA ALA A 116 10.89 7.32 -11.99
C ALA A 116 11.08 8.83 -11.71
N LEU A 117 10.65 9.31 -10.54
CA LEU A 117 10.87 10.68 -10.09
C LEU A 117 12.36 10.99 -9.86
N ALA A 118 13.16 9.99 -9.47
CA ALA A 118 14.60 10.11 -9.31
C ALA A 118 15.36 10.24 -10.64
N ALA A 119 14.80 9.71 -11.74
CA ALA A 119 15.37 9.91 -13.06
C ALA A 119 15.35 11.39 -13.46
N HIS A 120 16.30 11.80 -14.30
CA HIS A 120 16.34 13.17 -14.79
C HIS A 120 15.21 13.45 -15.77
N TRP A 121 14.84 12.52 -16.65
CA TRP A 121 13.70 12.60 -17.56
C TRP A 121 12.84 11.34 -17.51
N ARG A 122 11.56 11.48 -17.87
CA ARG A 122 10.58 10.39 -17.96
C ARG A 122 9.88 10.46 -19.31
N LEU A 123 9.99 9.39 -20.09
CA LEU A 123 9.19 9.16 -21.27
C LEU A 123 8.23 8.01 -21.00
N ALA A 124 6.99 8.13 -21.45
CA ALA A 124 5.98 7.11 -21.25
C ALA A 124 5.44 6.60 -22.59
N ASP A 125 5.00 5.36 -22.65
CA ASP A 125 4.07 4.93 -23.71
C ASP A 125 2.66 5.55 -23.48
N PRO A 126 1.74 5.49 -24.47
CA PRO A 126 0.41 6.09 -24.35
C PRO A 126 -0.47 5.45 -23.25
N ASP A 127 -0.29 4.15 -23.01
CA ASP A 127 -1.13 3.37 -22.11
C ASP A 127 -0.64 3.35 -20.65
N SER A 128 0.52 3.94 -20.40
CA SER A 128 1.12 4.05 -19.08
C SER A 128 0.18 4.68 -18.06
N ARG A 129 0.28 4.20 -16.83
CA ARG A 129 -0.39 4.72 -15.64
C ARG A 129 0.62 4.92 -14.51
N LEU A 130 0.62 6.11 -13.91
CA LEU A 130 1.51 6.48 -12.80
C LEU A 130 0.70 6.80 -11.55
N GLY A 131 1.10 6.30 -10.38
CA GLY A 131 0.37 6.56 -9.13
C GLY A 131 1.14 6.24 -7.85
N PHE A 132 0.62 6.70 -6.71
CA PHE A 132 1.24 6.59 -5.39
C PHE A 132 0.23 6.00 -4.38
N PRO A 133 0.01 4.68 -4.40
CA PRO A 133 -1.07 4.04 -3.65
C PRO A 133 -0.77 3.82 -2.16
N GLU A 134 0.32 4.36 -1.61
CA GLU A 134 0.78 4.14 -0.23
C GLU A 134 -0.31 4.46 0.81
N VAL A 135 -1.11 5.50 0.59
CA VAL A 135 -2.18 5.91 1.50
C VAL A 135 -3.25 4.82 1.67
N ALA A 136 -3.48 3.99 0.66
CA ALA A 136 -4.42 2.87 0.73
C ALA A 136 -3.96 1.76 1.69
N LEU A 137 -2.67 1.72 2.00
CA LEU A 137 -2.05 0.83 2.98
C LEU A 137 -1.86 1.50 4.34
N GLY A 138 -2.35 2.74 4.53
CA GLY A 138 -2.09 3.53 5.73
C GLY A 138 -0.66 4.07 5.79
N LEU A 139 0.04 4.18 4.67
CA LEU A 139 1.43 4.62 4.62
C LEU A 139 1.58 5.96 3.91
N VAL A 140 2.71 6.62 4.14
CA VAL A 140 3.21 7.72 3.30
C VAL A 140 4.28 7.20 2.33
N CYS A 141 4.68 8.01 1.35
CA CYS A 141 5.83 7.73 0.47
C CYS A 141 7.09 7.38 1.28
N GLY A 142 8.02 6.62 0.70
CA GLY A 142 9.21 6.11 1.42
C GLY A 142 10.54 6.25 0.69
N ALA A 143 10.54 6.80 -0.52
CA ALA A 143 11.73 7.02 -1.32
C ALA A 143 11.76 8.41 -1.97
N GLY A 144 11.21 9.40 -1.29
CA GLY A 144 11.21 10.81 -1.64
C GLY A 144 10.08 11.25 -2.54
N GLY A 145 9.02 10.44 -2.70
CA GLY A 145 7.84 10.79 -3.50
C GLY A 145 7.18 12.08 -3.04
N SER A 146 6.96 12.24 -1.72
CA SER A 146 6.35 13.45 -1.14
C SER A 146 7.26 14.68 -1.23
N GLN A 147 8.56 14.48 -1.47
CA GLN A 147 9.54 15.55 -1.64
C GLN A 147 9.74 15.94 -3.10
N ARG A 148 9.82 14.95 -4.01
CA ARG A 148 10.09 15.18 -5.44
C ARG A 148 8.85 15.60 -6.21
N LEU A 149 7.69 15.01 -5.92
CA LEU A 149 6.45 15.28 -6.65
C LEU A 149 6.02 16.76 -6.57
N PRO A 150 5.93 17.42 -5.40
CA PRO A 150 5.51 18.82 -5.32
C PRO A 150 6.49 19.79 -6.01
N ARG A 151 7.78 19.42 -6.15
CA ARG A 151 8.75 20.22 -6.93
C ARG A 151 8.45 20.22 -8.43
N ILE A 152 7.73 19.22 -8.92
CA ILE A 152 7.30 19.10 -10.32
C ILE A 152 5.93 19.74 -10.51
N VAL A 153 4.93 19.30 -9.74
CA VAL A 153 3.50 19.55 -10.03
C VAL A 153 2.84 20.56 -9.07
N GLY A 154 3.55 21.05 -8.06
CA GLY A 154 2.99 21.88 -6.98
C GLY A 154 2.22 21.09 -5.92
N ALA A 155 1.87 21.74 -4.81
CA ALA A 155 1.22 21.09 -3.67
C ALA A 155 -0.15 20.50 -4.00
N ASP A 156 -1.05 21.25 -4.65
CA ASP A 156 -2.43 20.78 -4.87
C ASP A 156 -2.48 19.51 -5.73
N ALA A 157 -1.79 19.51 -6.87
CA ALA A 157 -1.73 18.33 -7.73
C ALA A 157 -1.01 17.16 -7.06
N ALA A 158 0.08 17.42 -6.30
CA ALA A 158 0.77 16.38 -5.55
C ALA A 158 -0.15 15.74 -4.51
N LEU A 159 -0.86 16.53 -3.70
CA LEU A 159 -1.76 16.04 -2.66
C LEU A 159 -2.95 15.30 -3.24
N ARG A 160 -3.54 15.74 -4.37
CA ARG A 160 -4.58 14.99 -5.06
C ARG A 160 -4.12 13.58 -5.49
N LEU A 161 -2.88 13.47 -5.99
CA LEU A 161 -2.32 12.17 -6.40
C LEU A 161 -2.00 11.28 -5.19
N LEU A 162 -1.34 11.84 -4.18
CA LEU A 162 -0.88 11.13 -2.99
C LEU A 162 -2.02 10.69 -2.08
N LEU A 163 -3.04 11.54 -1.89
CA LEU A 163 -4.18 11.23 -1.00
C LEU A 163 -5.25 10.36 -1.66
N SER A 164 -5.35 10.36 -2.99
CA SER A 164 -6.28 9.46 -3.69
C SER A 164 -5.69 8.07 -3.90
N GLY A 165 -4.36 7.97 -4.05
CA GLY A 165 -3.66 6.74 -4.43
C GLY A 165 -4.01 6.21 -5.82
N ARG A 166 -4.81 6.96 -6.62
CA ARG A 166 -5.30 6.50 -7.92
C ARG A 166 -4.27 6.79 -9.02
N PRO A 167 -3.96 5.81 -9.89
CA PRO A 167 -3.08 6.06 -11.02
C PRO A 167 -3.71 7.01 -12.04
N ILE A 168 -2.89 7.88 -12.65
CA ILE A 168 -3.28 8.76 -13.75
C ILE A 168 -2.70 8.28 -15.08
N ALA A 169 -3.41 8.57 -16.18
CA ALA A 169 -2.97 8.28 -17.55
C ALA A 169 -1.75 9.10 -17.98
N ALA A 170 -0.95 8.55 -18.89
CA ALA A 170 0.25 9.18 -19.45
C ALA A 170 0.00 10.61 -19.96
N ASP A 171 -1.13 10.84 -20.64
CA ASP A 171 -1.52 12.18 -21.13
C ASP A 171 -1.76 13.17 -19.98
N ALA A 172 -2.48 12.76 -18.93
CA ALA A 172 -2.68 13.58 -17.74
C ALA A 172 -1.35 13.85 -17.02
N ALA A 173 -0.49 12.83 -16.90
CA ALA A 173 0.84 12.97 -16.31
C ALA A 173 1.72 13.93 -17.11
N ARG A 174 1.64 13.91 -18.45
CA ARG A 174 2.35 14.86 -19.32
C ARG A 174 1.84 16.28 -19.14
N LYS A 175 0.52 16.50 -19.09
CA LYS A 175 -0.08 17.82 -18.87
C LYS A 175 0.36 18.45 -17.53
N LEU A 176 0.55 17.63 -16.50
CA LEU A 176 1.08 18.06 -15.20
C LEU A 176 2.60 18.28 -15.20
N GLY A 177 3.32 17.87 -16.25
CA GLY A 177 4.79 17.90 -16.30
C GLY A 177 5.49 16.77 -15.52
N LEU A 178 4.73 15.77 -15.05
CA LEU A 178 5.25 14.56 -14.42
C LEU A 178 5.99 13.67 -15.42
N VAL A 179 5.48 13.59 -16.65
CA VAL A 179 6.12 12.93 -17.80
C VAL A 179 6.56 13.98 -18.82
N ASP A 180 7.77 13.84 -19.37
CA ASP A 180 8.34 14.80 -20.32
C ASP A 180 7.86 14.59 -21.76
N GLY A 181 7.51 13.36 -22.11
CA GLY A 181 7.06 13.03 -23.46
C GLY A 181 6.37 11.68 -23.53
N ILE A 182 5.49 11.55 -24.51
CA ILE A 182 4.83 10.29 -24.86
C ILE A 182 5.49 9.76 -26.13
N VAL A 183 5.95 8.51 -26.10
CA VAL A 183 6.54 7.83 -27.24
C VAL A 183 5.48 6.95 -27.89
N VAL A 184 5.07 7.30 -29.10
CA VAL A 184 4.20 6.45 -29.93
C VAL A 184 5.07 5.44 -30.67
N GLY A 185 4.73 4.15 -30.58
CA GLY A 185 5.49 3.05 -31.17
C GLY A 185 6.42 2.37 -30.16
N HIS A 186 7.63 2.00 -30.58
CA HIS A 186 8.53 1.19 -29.75
C HIS A 186 9.26 2.04 -28.69
N LEU A 187 8.69 2.10 -27.47
CA LEU A 187 9.19 2.90 -26.34
C LEU A 187 10.70 2.75 -26.07
N PRO A 188 11.30 1.53 -26.03
CA PRO A 188 12.74 1.39 -25.79
C PRO A 188 13.59 2.05 -26.88
N THR A 189 13.16 2.00 -28.15
CA THR A 189 13.88 2.66 -29.25
C THR A 189 13.76 4.16 -29.14
N GLY A 190 12.54 4.68 -28.97
CA GLY A 190 12.31 6.12 -28.84
C GLY A 190 13.06 6.73 -27.64
N THR A 191 13.09 6.02 -26.52
CA THR A 191 13.82 6.46 -25.32
C THR A 191 15.32 6.43 -25.51
N HIS A 192 15.86 5.38 -26.15
CA HIS A 192 17.29 5.30 -26.48
C HIS A 192 17.71 6.45 -27.41
N THR A 193 16.92 6.73 -28.45
CA THR A 193 17.15 7.88 -29.34
C THR A 193 17.13 9.21 -28.58
N TYR A 194 16.16 9.40 -27.69
CA TYR A 194 16.06 10.61 -26.88
C TYR A 194 17.25 10.76 -25.93
N ALA A 195 17.67 9.69 -25.24
CA ALA A 195 18.85 9.70 -24.37
C ALA A 195 20.13 10.09 -25.12
N LYS A 196 20.36 9.54 -26.32
CA LYS A 196 21.46 9.96 -27.22
C LYS A 196 21.37 11.45 -27.55
N SER A 197 20.17 11.95 -27.86
CA SER A 197 19.98 13.35 -28.24
C SER A 197 20.29 14.32 -27.10
N ILE A 198 19.96 13.97 -25.85
CA ILE A 198 20.29 14.77 -24.66
C ILE A 198 21.80 14.84 -24.48
N ALA A 199 22.48 13.70 -24.58
CA ALA A 199 23.94 13.64 -24.48
C ALA A 199 24.64 14.43 -25.59
N ALA A 200 24.18 14.31 -26.85
CA ALA A 200 24.75 15.02 -28.00
C ALA A 200 24.62 16.54 -27.88
N ARG A 201 23.56 17.04 -27.23
CA ARG A 201 23.37 18.47 -26.95
C ARG A 201 24.19 18.97 -25.77
N GLY A 202 24.91 18.12 -25.05
CA GLY A 202 25.61 18.49 -23.82
C GLY A 202 24.67 18.93 -22.71
N THR A 203 23.41 18.46 -22.72
CA THR A 203 22.42 18.86 -21.70
C THR A 203 22.81 18.25 -20.35
N ALA A 204 23.07 19.10 -19.37
CA ALA A 204 23.40 18.67 -18.02
C ALA A 204 22.25 17.87 -17.38
N PRO A 205 22.54 16.91 -16.48
CA PRO A 205 21.54 16.31 -15.62
C PRO A 205 20.66 17.37 -14.93
N ARG A 206 19.36 17.08 -14.80
CA ARG A 206 18.40 17.94 -14.10
C ARG A 206 17.75 17.20 -12.91
N PRO A 207 18.43 17.14 -11.75
CA PRO A 207 17.89 16.50 -10.55
C PRO A 207 16.52 17.06 -10.17
N THR A 208 15.55 16.20 -9.88
CA THR A 208 14.20 16.63 -9.48
C THR A 208 14.23 17.45 -8.18
N ARG A 209 15.10 17.08 -7.23
CA ARG A 209 15.36 17.82 -5.98
C ARG A 209 15.75 19.29 -6.18
N ALA A 210 16.37 19.61 -7.31
CA ALA A 210 16.79 20.97 -7.65
C ALA A 210 15.69 21.80 -8.32
N ARG A 211 14.57 21.19 -8.74
CA ARG A 211 13.46 21.91 -9.35
C ARG A 211 12.77 22.80 -8.32
N ARG A 212 12.49 24.03 -8.74
CA ARG A 212 11.80 25.06 -7.94
C ARG A 212 10.47 25.50 -8.54
N SER A 213 10.13 25.07 -9.76
CA SER A 213 8.92 25.51 -10.46
C SER A 213 7.65 25.23 -9.65
N GLY A 214 7.49 24.01 -9.14
CA GLY A 214 6.34 23.64 -8.29
C GLY A 214 6.37 24.24 -6.88
N LEU A 215 7.47 24.90 -6.49
CA LEU A 215 7.61 25.57 -5.19
C LEU A 215 7.64 27.11 -5.32
N SER A 216 7.47 27.63 -6.53
CA SER A 216 7.71 29.06 -6.81
C SER A 216 6.65 29.98 -6.22
N ASP A 217 5.40 29.52 -6.17
CA ASP A 217 4.29 30.21 -5.51
C ASP A 217 4.05 29.62 -4.12
N GLY A 218 4.78 30.16 -3.13
CA GLY A 218 4.68 29.70 -1.75
C GLY A 218 3.31 29.93 -1.11
N VAL A 219 2.59 30.99 -1.52
CA VAL A 219 1.25 31.30 -0.97
C VAL A 219 0.26 30.26 -1.45
N ALA A 220 0.18 30.01 -2.76
CA ALA A 220 -0.69 28.97 -3.31
C ALA A 220 -0.33 27.57 -2.78
N PHE A 221 0.96 27.32 -2.52
CA PHE A 221 1.41 26.06 -1.92
C PHE A 221 0.83 25.88 -0.51
N THR A 222 0.97 26.88 0.37
CA THR A 222 0.45 26.82 1.74
C THR A 222 -1.08 26.78 1.78
N GLU A 223 -1.77 27.50 0.89
CA GLU A 223 -3.23 27.44 0.76
C GLU A 223 -3.72 26.04 0.36
N ALA A 224 -3.05 25.41 -0.60
CA ALA A 224 -3.35 24.03 -0.99
C ALA A 224 -3.16 23.05 0.17
N VAL A 225 -2.05 23.17 0.91
CA VAL A 225 -1.79 22.36 2.12
C VAL A 225 -2.92 22.54 3.15
N ALA A 226 -3.28 23.79 3.46
CA ALA A 226 -4.35 24.11 4.41
C ALA A 226 -5.70 23.54 3.97
N HIS A 227 -6.03 23.66 2.68
CA HIS A 227 -7.26 23.09 2.10
C HIS A 227 -7.33 21.57 2.29
N HIS A 228 -6.28 20.84 1.88
CA HIS A 228 -6.25 19.39 2.01
C HIS A 228 -6.21 18.94 3.48
N ARG A 229 -5.55 19.70 4.37
CA ARG A 229 -5.55 19.43 5.82
C ARG A 229 -6.95 19.57 6.41
N ALA A 230 -7.69 20.62 6.05
CA ALA A 230 -9.07 20.80 6.46
C ALA A 230 -9.98 19.67 5.91
N ALA A 231 -9.79 19.27 4.65
CA ALA A 231 -10.55 18.18 4.04
C ALA A 231 -10.32 16.80 4.70
N GLN A 232 -9.17 16.61 5.35
CA GLN A 232 -8.82 15.37 6.06
C GLN A 232 -9.03 15.46 7.58
N ALA A 233 -9.56 16.56 8.12
CA ALA A 233 -9.67 16.77 9.56
C ALA A 233 -10.54 15.72 10.29
N ALA A 234 -11.52 15.15 9.60
CA ALA A 234 -12.40 14.10 10.13
C ALA A 234 -11.90 12.67 9.83
N SER A 235 -10.77 12.51 9.14
CA SER A 235 -10.21 11.21 8.84
C SER A 235 -9.76 10.53 10.13
N ALA A 236 -10.25 9.31 10.37
CA ALA A 236 -9.73 8.46 11.44
C ALA A 236 -8.30 7.97 11.14
N LEU A 237 -7.86 8.04 9.88
CA LEU A 237 -6.53 7.57 9.45
C LEU A 237 -5.44 8.59 9.75
N ILE A 238 -4.31 8.14 10.26
CA ILE A 238 -3.14 9.02 10.47
C ILE A 238 -2.38 9.33 9.17
N ALA A 239 -2.39 8.40 8.20
CA ALA A 239 -1.55 8.49 7.00
C ALA A 239 -1.87 9.69 6.09
N PRO A 240 -3.14 10.07 5.84
CA PRO A 240 -3.46 11.27 5.07
C PRO A 240 -2.86 12.55 5.68
N ALA A 241 -2.98 12.73 7.00
CA ALA A 241 -2.42 13.89 7.69
C ALA A 241 -0.88 13.89 7.59
N ARG A 242 -0.24 12.75 7.85
CA ARG A 242 1.22 12.61 7.71
C ARG A 242 1.69 12.87 6.28
N MET A 243 0.94 12.43 5.27
CA MET A 243 1.27 12.68 3.86
C MET A 243 1.24 14.19 3.55
N ILE A 244 0.25 14.92 4.09
CA ILE A 244 0.15 16.37 3.95
C ILE A 244 1.35 17.05 4.61
N ASP A 245 1.71 16.64 5.83
CA ASP A 245 2.88 17.17 6.54
C ASP A 245 4.17 16.93 5.74
N CYS A 246 4.32 15.76 5.12
CA CYS A 246 5.48 15.47 4.27
C CYS A 246 5.54 16.37 3.03
N VAL A 247 4.40 16.65 2.38
CA VAL A 247 4.36 17.59 1.24
C VAL A 247 4.64 19.02 1.69
N GLU A 248 4.11 19.44 2.84
CA GLU A 248 4.41 20.76 3.42
C GLU A 248 5.92 20.91 3.71
N ALA A 249 6.55 19.87 4.25
CA ALA A 249 7.98 19.82 4.49
C ALA A 249 8.82 20.02 3.22
N ALA A 250 8.30 19.67 2.03
CA ALA A 250 8.99 19.89 0.77
C ALA A 250 9.25 21.37 0.47
N LEU A 251 8.38 22.27 0.94
CA LEU A 251 8.52 23.72 0.85
C LEU A 251 9.40 24.27 1.99
N LEU A 252 9.19 23.79 3.22
CA LEU A 252 9.76 24.37 4.43
C LEU A 252 11.20 23.91 4.73
N LEU A 253 11.57 22.70 4.33
CA LEU A 253 12.83 22.08 4.71
C LEU A 253 13.81 21.97 3.53
N PRO A 254 15.13 21.99 3.80
CA PRO A 254 16.12 21.48 2.87
C PRO A 254 15.79 20.06 2.43
N PHE A 255 16.08 19.70 1.17
CA PHE A 255 15.70 18.41 0.61
C PHE A 255 16.14 17.19 1.44
N PRO A 256 17.39 17.10 1.95
CA PRO A 256 17.79 15.99 2.82
C PRO A 256 16.97 15.90 4.10
N SER A 257 16.68 17.03 4.74
CA SER A 257 15.84 17.09 5.94
C SER A 257 14.39 16.70 5.64
N GLY A 258 13.87 17.05 4.46
CA GLY A 258 12.57 16.59 3.98
C GLY A 258 12.50 15.07 3.78
N LEU A 259 13.56 14.45 3.25
CA LEU A 259 13.65 12.98 3.16
C LEU A 259 13.69 12.32 4.53
N MET A 260 14.42 12.90 5.49
CA MET A 260 14.45 12.40 6.88
C MET A 260 13.07 12.51 7.54
N PHE A 261 12.36 13.62 7.30
CA PHE A 261 10.99 13.81 7.79
C PHE A 261 10.02 12.79 7.19
N GLU A 262 10.10 12.55 5.87
CA GLU A 262 9.30 11.52 5.19
C GLU A 262 9.55 10.13 5.77
N ALA A 263 10.82 9.76 5.97
CA ALA A 263 11.19 8.47 6.55
C ALA A 263 10.65 8.30 7.99
N ALA A 264 10.73 9.34 8.82
CA ALA A 264 10.16 9.33 10.17
C ALA A 264 8.64 9.19 10.16
N ALA A 265 7.94 9.98 9.33
CA ALA A 265 6.49 9.89 9.17
C ALA A 265 6.05 8.51 8.67
N ARG A 266 6.84 7.88 7.80
CA ARG A 266 6.59 6.51 7.33
C ARG A 266 6.79 5.47 8.43
N ALA A 267 7.81 5.63 9.27
CA ALA A 267 8.02 4.75 10.42
C ALA A 267 6.85 4.84 11.40
N ASP A 268 6.38 6.06 11.73
CA ASP A 268 5.18 6.28 12.54
C ASP A 268 3.96 5.59 11.93
N CYS A 269 3.73 5.79 10.62
CA CYS A 269 2.62 5.16 9.92
C CYS A 269 2.70 3.63 9.96
N ARG A 270 3.88 3.05 9.76
CA ARG A 270 4.06 1.59 9.80
C ARG A 270 3.75 0.99 11.16
N ALA A 271 4.15 1.68 12.24
CA ALA A 271 3.92 1.22 13.61
C ALA A 271 2.44 1.32 14.01
N ASP A 272 1.64 2.12 13.30
CA ASP A 272 0.24 2.32 13.63
C ASP A 272 -0.62 1.08 13.31
N PRO A 273 -1.48 0.63 14.25
CA PRO A 273 -2.37 -0.51 14.05
C PRO A 273 -3.24 -0.44 12.79
N GLN A 274 -3.63 0.75 12.34
CA GLN A 274 -4.44 0.96 11.15
C GLN A 274 -3.71 0.52 9.88
N SER A 275 -2.43 0.85 9.77
CA SER A 275 -1.62 0.50 8.60
C SER A 275 -1.36 -1.00 8.53
N VAL A 276 -1.16 -1.64 9.68
CA VAL A 276 -1.03 -3.10 9.73
C VAL A 276 -2.35 -3.77 9.34
N ALA A 277 -3.49 -3.22 9.77
CA ALA A 277 -4.81 -3.71 9.39
C ALA A 277 -5.13 -3.50 7.89
N LEU A 278 -4.81 -2.35 7.33
CA LEU A 278 -4.99 -2.06 5.90
C LEU A 278 -4.11 -2.96 5.03
N THR A 279 -2.85 -3.16 5.44
CA THR A 279 -1.91 -4.07 4.77
C THR A 279 -2.41 -5.51 4.83
N HIS A 280 -2.94 -5.96 5.98
CA HIS A 280 -3.56 -7.27 6.13
C HIS A 280 -4.71 -7.49 5.13
N VAL A 281 -5.64 -6.52 5.05
CA VAL A 281 -6.76 -6.59 4.11
C VAL A 281 -6.25 -6.65 2.67
N PHE A 282 -5.29 -5.79 2.31
CA PHE A 282 -4.72 -5.76 0.96
C PHE A 282 -4.06 -7.09 0.57
N LEU A 283 -3.25 -7.68 1.46
CA LEU A 283 -2.59 -8.96 1.21
C LEU A 283 -3.59 -10.11 1.14
N SER A 284 -4.60 -10.12 2.02
CA SER A 284 -5.66 -11.13 2.03
C SER A 284 -6.53 -11.06 0.78
N GLU A 285 -6.89 -9.85 0.35
CA GLU A 285 -7.62 -9.58 -0.89
C GLU A 285 -6.94 -10.13 -2.14
N ARG A 286 -5.61 -10.21 -2.19
CA ARG A 286 -4.89 -10.73 -3.37
C ARG A 286 -4.89 -12.25 -3.46
N ARG A 287 -5.14 -12.92 -2.33
CA ARG A 287 -5.08 -14.38 -2.19
C ARG A 287 -6.48 -15.01 -2.06
N ILE A 288 -7.52 -14.20 -1.84
CA ILE A 288 -8.89 -14.67 -1.70
C ILE A 288 -9.39 -15.31 -3.01
N SER A 289 -10.12 -16.42 -2.88
CA SER A 289 -10.73 -17.12 -3.99
C SER A 289 -11.79 -16.26 -4.70
N THR A 290 -11.84 -16.33 -6.03
CA THR A 290 -12.87 -15.65 -6.84
C THR A 290 -14.29 -16.17 -6.57
N ARG A 291 -14.42 -17.37 -5.97
CA ARG A 291 -15.70 -17.91 -5.48
C ARG A 291 -16.23 -17.20 -4.23
N LEU A 292 -15.36 -16.50 -3.51
CA LEU A 292 -15.71 -15.75 -2.31
C LEU A 292 -15.86 -14.26 -2.61
N LEU A 293 -14.97 -13.72 -3.44
CA LEU A 293 -14.97 -12.31 -3.81
C LEU A 293 -14.70 -12.17 -5.31
N SER A 294 -15.67 -11.63 -6.03
CA SER A 294 -15.57 -11.37 -7.47
C SER A 294 -15.09 -9.94 -7.71
N SER A 295 -14.57 -9.68 -8.92
CA SER A 295 -14.16 -8.36 -9.38
C SER A 295 -14.76 -8.10 -10.75
N THR A 296 -15.61 -7.07 -10.85
CA THR A 296 -16.24 -6.64 -12.10
C THR A 296 -15.89 -5.16 -12.30
N GLU A 297 -15.26 -4.83 -13.43
CA GLU A 297 -14.83 -3.46 -13.76
C GLU A 297 -13.96 -2.81 -12.66
N GLY A 298 -13.15 -3.62 -11.95
CA GLY A 298 -12.28 -3.15 -10.87
C GLY A 298 -13.01 -2.90 -9.54
N ARG A 299 -14.33 -3.10 -9.47
CA ARG A 299 -15.08 -3.11 -8.22
C ARG A 299 -15.17 -4.54 -7.70
N ARG A 300 -14.78 -4.72 -6.44
CA ARG A 300 -14.91 -6.00 -5.74
C ARG A 300 -16.24 -6.11 -5.04
N THR A 301 -16.85 -7.29 -5.12
CA THR A 301 -18.12 -7.62 -4.50
C THR A 301 -18.09 -9.05 -3.97
N VAL A 302 -18.89 -9.31 -2.93
CA VAL A 302 -19.09 -10.66 -2.41
C VAL A 302 -19.64 -11.54 -3.53
N ALA A 303 -19.04 -12.70 -3.75
CA ALA A 303 -19.46 -13.62 -4.80
C ALA A 303 -20.58 -14.56 -4.33
N GLU A 304 -21.40 -14.99 -5.29
CA GLU A 304 -22.53 -15.90 -5.10
C GLU A 304 -22.19 -17.32 -5.59
N PRO A 305 -22.71 -18.39 -4.94
CA PRO A 305 -23.40 -18.37 -3.65
C PRO A 305 -22.47 -18.43 -2.43
N GLU A 306 -21.21 -18.86 -2.59
CA GLU A 306 -20.37 -19.25 -1.46
C GLU A 306 -19.99 -18.05 -0.56
N GLY A 307 -19.55 -16.94 -1.16
CA GLY A 307 -19.24 -15.72 -0.41
C GLY A 307 -20.44 -15.17 0.36
N ALA A 308 -21.60 -15.12 -0.30
CA ALA A 308 -22.84 -14.63 0.29
C ALA A 308 -23.33 -15.50 1.46
N GLN A 309 -23.18 -16.82 1.38
CA GLN A 309 -23.51 -17.73 2.48
C GLN A 309 -22.64 -17.48 3.73
N ILE A 310 -21.35 -17.23 3.55
CA ILE A 310 -20.42 -16.91 4.64
C ILE A 310 -20.81 -15.57 5.26
N VAL A 311 -21.03 -14.54 4.44
CA VAL A 311 -21.48 -13.22 4.90
C VAL A 311 -22.80 -13.31 5.65
N GLY A 312 -23.77 -14.07 5.15
CA GLY A 312 -25.06 -14.29 5.80
C GLY A 312 -24.94 -14.91 7.19
N ARG A 313 -24.00 -15.86 7.38
CA ARG A 313 -23.70 -16.43 8.71
C ARG A 313 -23.14 -15.38 9.66
N LEU A 314 -22.23 -14.52 9.19
CA LEU A 314 -21.66 -13.45 10.01
C LEU A 314 -22.73 -12.37 10.33
N GLN A 315 -23.58 -12.02 9.37
CA GLN A 315 -24.71 -11.10 9.57
C GLN A 315 -25.69 -11.64 10.61
N HIS A 316 -25.99 -12.94 10.58
CA HIS A 316 -26.85 -13.58 11.56
C HIS A 316 -26.27 -13.48 12.97
N VAL A 317 -24.98 -13.78 13.15
CA VAL A 317 -24.28 -13.65 14.44
C VAL A 317 -24.26 -12.19 14.91
N LEU A 318 -24.05 -11.23 13.99
CA LEU A 318 -24.11 -9.81 14.31
C LEU A 318 -25.48 -9.42 14.89
N GLY A 319 -26.56 -9.83 14.23
CA GLY A 319 -27.93 -9.59 14.69
C GLY A 319 -28.24 -10.23 16.04
N GLN A 320 -27.79 -11.46 16.26
CA GLN A 320 -27.91 -12.15 17.56
C GLN A 320 -27.14 -11.40 18.66
N THR A 321 -25.95 -10.89 18.35
CA THR A 321 -25.13 -10.13 19.30
C THR A 321 -25.79 -8.80 19.69
N VAL A 322 -26.33 -8.06 18.71
CA VAL A 322 -27.09 -6.83 18.96
C VAL A 322 -28.34 -7.11 19.82
N THR A 323 -29.03 -8.21 19.53
CA THR A 323 -30.20 -8.63 20.31
C THR A 323 -29.82 -8.99 21.76
N ALA A 324 -28.71 -9.71 21.95
CA ALA A 324 -28.21 -10.06 23.27
C ALA A 324 -27.82 -8.82 24.10
N LEU A 325 -27.08 -7.88 23.49
CA LEU A 325 -26.73 -6.60 24.13
C LEU A 325 -27.98 -5.78 24.51
N SER A 326 -28.98 -5.76 23.63
CA SER A 326 -30.25 -5.08 23.92
C SER A 326 -31.00 -5.73 25.08
N GLY A 327 -31.00 -7.06 25.16
CA GLY A 327 -31.55 -7.81 26.30
C GLY A 327 -30.84 -7.56 27.63
N GLN A 328 -29.59 -7.09 27.57
CA GLN A 328 -28.79 -6.66 28.73
C GLN A 328 -28.99 -5.17 29.07
N GLY A 329 -29.91 -4.48 28.40
CA GLY A 329 -30.24 -3.08 28.64
C GLY A 329 -29.43 -2.07 27.83
N VAL A 330 -28.57 -2.51 26.91
CA VAL A 330 -27.81 -1.59 26.04
C VAL A 330 -28.71 -1.09 24.91
N SER A 331 -28.97 0.21 24.86
CA SER A 331 -29.83 0.79 23.82
C SER A 331 -29.22 0.69 22.41
N ALA A 332 -30.05 0.63 21.38
CA ALA A 332 -29.60 0.65 19.97
C ALA A 332 -28.80 1.93 19.63
N ALA A 333 -29.15 3.08 20.24
CA ALA A 333 -28.40 4.32 20.08
C ALA A 333 -26.99 4.23 20.69
N THR A 334 -26.85 3.59 21.86
CA THR A 334 -25.54 3.34 22.48
C THR A 334 -24.69 2.39 21.65
N ILE A 335 -25.30 1.35 21.06
CA ILE A 335 -24.59 0.41 20.18
C ILE A 335 -24.12 1.13 18.91
N ASP A 336 -25.00 1.86 18.23
CA ASP A 336 -24.66 2.55 16.99
C ASP A 336 -23.58 3.61 17.22
N ALA A 337 -23.69 4.42 18.27
CA ALA A 337 -22.68 5.41 18.63
C ALA A 337 -21.30 4.77 18.86
N ALA A 338 -21.24 3.68 19.65
CA ALA A 338 -19.98 2.98 19.91
C ALA A 338 -19.36 2.37 18.63
N MET A 339 -20.19 1.84 17.72
CA MET A 339 -19.71 1.24 16.48
C MET A 339 -19.34 2.29 15.42
N VAL A 340 -20.01 3.46 15.41
CA VAL A 340 -19.63 4.62 14.60
C VAL A 340 -18.27 5.15 15.06
N ASP A 341 -18.06 5.32 16.37
CA ASP A 341 -16.76 5.70 16.92
C ASP A 341 -15.66 4.67 16.59
N TYR A 342 -16.04 3.40 16.47
CA TYR A 342 -15.14 2.34 16.05
C TYR A 342 -14.79 2.39 14.54
N GLY A 343 -15.65 2.99 13.72
CA GLY A 343 -15.44 3.26 12.30
C GLY A 343 -16.53 2.76 11.35
N PHE A 344 -17.65 2.22 11.86
CA PHE A 344 -18.77 1.78 11.04
C PHE A 344 -19.61 2.95 10.54
N ALA A 345 -20.42 2.70 9.51
CA ALA A 345 -21.38 3.69 9.01
C ALA A 345 -22.50 3.95 10.04
N LYS A 346 -22.91 5.23 10.17
CA LYS A 346 -24.02 5.64 11.03
C LYS A 346 -25.31 4.93 10.66
N GLY A 347 -26.04 4.43 11.66
CA GLY A 347 -27.31 3.74 11.51
C GLY A 347 -27.17 2.26 11.15
N ALA A 348 -25.96 1.73 10.98
CA ALA A 348 -25.73 0.30 10.68
C ALA A 348 -26.24 -0.63 11.78
N PHE A 349 -26.45 -0.11 13.00
CA PHE A 349 -26.93 -0.86 14.17
C PHE A 349 -28.28 -0.34 14.69
N GLY A 350 -28.99 0.47 13.91
CA GLY A 350 -30.37 0.90 14.21
C GLY A 350 -30.51 2.12 15.13
N GLY A 351 -29.42 2.78 15.51
CA GLY A 351 -29.45 4.01 16.30
C GLY A 351 -29.62 5.25 15.42
N THR A 352 -30.56 6.14 15.77
CA THR A 352 -30.79 7.42 15.08
C THR A 352 -30.46 8.64 15.95
N GLU A 353 -30.29 8.46 17.27
CA GLU A 353 -30.05 9.51 18.27
C GLU A 353 -28.62 9.48 18.85
N PRO A 354 -28.12 10.58 19.46
CA PRO A 354 -26.81 10.61 20.11
C PRO A 354 -26.75 9.70 21.35
N GLY A 355 -25.86 8.70 21.37
CA GLY A 355 -25.66 7.82 22.51
C GLY A 355 -24.87 8.47 23.66
N ALA A 356 -25.24 8.17 24.92
CA ALA A 356 -24.56 8.67 26.12
C ALA A 356 -23.33 7.81 26.49
N GLY A 357 -22.28 8.47 26.99
CA GLY A 357 -20.99 7.84 27.33
C GLY A 357 -20.98 6.99 28.61
N ARG A 358 -19.96 6.11 28.68
CA ARG A 358 -19.59 5.08 29.69
C ARG A 358 -20.31 3.72 29.65
N GLU A 359 -21.55 3.59 29.18
CA GLU A 359 -22.21 2.27 29.03
C GLU A 359 -21.75 1.48 27.78
N GLY A 360 -21.11 2.14 26.82
CA GLY A 360 -20.64 1.53 25.56
C GLY A 360 -19.28 0.81 25.62
N ALA A 361 -18.60 0.79 26.78
CA ALA A 361 -17.20 0.36 26.88
C ALA A 361 -16.96 -1.11 26.45
N GLU A 362 -17.97 -1.98 26.60
CA GLU A 362 -17.89 -3.39 26.21
C GLU A 362 -18.57 -3.73 24.88
N VAL A 363 -19.29 -2.77 24.25
CA VAL A 363 -20.03 -3.01 23.00
C VAL A 363 -19.08 -3.46 21.89
N VAL A 364 -18.02 -2.70 21.66
CA VAL A 364 -17.04 -2.99 20.61
C VAL A 364 -16.35 -4.34 20.86
N PRO A 365 -15.76 -4.61 22.05
CA PRO A 365 -15.21 -5.93 22.35
C PRO A 365 -16.18 -7.09 22.16
N ARG A 366 -17.45 -6.97 22.59
CA ARG A 366 -18.45 -8.04 22.46
C ARG A 366 -18.84 -8.32 21.02
N ILE A 367 -19.01 -7.29 20.18
CA ILE A 367 -19.30 -7.44 18.75
C ILE A 367 -18.11 -8.04 18.01
N VAL A 368 -16.90 -7.53 18.24
CA VAL A 368 -15.67 -8.06 17.63
C VAL A 368 -15.45 -9.51 18.06
N ALA A 369 -15.64 -9.84 19.34
CA ALA A 369 -15.50 -11.20 19.85
C ALA A 369 -16.47 -12.19 19.19
N ALA A 370 -17.76 -11.83 19.08
CA ALA A 370 -18.77 -12.70 18.49
C ALA A 370 -18.50 -12.94 16.99
N LEU A 371 -18.17 -11.89 16.23
CA LEU A 371 -17.81 -12.02 14.82
C LEU A 371 -16.51 -12.80 14.60
N MET A 372 -15.50 -12.58 15.44
CA MET A 372 -14.25 -13.33 15.40
C MET A 372 -14.50 -14.81 15.71
N ALA A 373 -15.33 -15.12 16.72
CA ALA A 373 -15.67 -16.48 17.08
C ALA A 373 -16.40 -17.21 15.94
N ALA A 374 -17.37 -16.54 15.30
CA ALA A 374 -18.07 -17.07 14.13
C ALA A 374 -17.11 -17.30 12.96
N GLY A 375 -16.25 -16.33 12.67
CA GLY A 375 -15.21 -16.41 11.66
C GLY A 375 -14.24 -17.57 11.88
N ALA A 376 -13.73 -17.70 13.10
CA ALA A 376 -12.87 -18.80 13.50
C ALA A 376 -13.52 -20.16 13.30
N ARG A 377 -14.80 -20.31 13.67
CA ARG A 377 -15.55 -21.57 13.47
C ARG A 377 -15.78 -21.90 11.98
N LEU A 378 -15.93 -20.88 11.13
CA LEU A 378 -15.99 -21.09 9.68
C LEU A 378 -14.67 -21.64 9.12
N VAL A 379 -13.54 -21.24 9.71
CA VAL A 379 -12.23 -21.80 9.36
C VAL A 379 -12.06 -23.22 9.92
N GLU A 380 -12.44 -23.45 11.19
CA GLU A 380 -12.35 -24.78 11.83
C GLU A 380 -13.16 -25.86 11.10
N THR A 381 -14.32 -25.47 10.53
CA THR A 381 -15.18 -26.38 9.77
C THR A 381 -14.76 -26.55 8.31
N GLY A 382 -13.74 -25.81 7.86
CA GLY A 382 -13.27 -25.83 6.47
C GLY A 382 -14.18 -25.07 5.49
N ALA A 383 -15.20 -24.35 5.96
CA ALA A 383 -16.05 -23.51 5.11
C ALA A 383 -15.27 -22.33 4.52
N VAL A 384 -14.25 -21.84 5.23
CA VAL A 384 -13.28 -20.85 4.74
C VAL A 384 -11.87 -21.36 5.00
N SER A 385 -11.01 -21.41 3.99
CA SER A 385 -9.68 -22.00 4.15
C SER A 385 -8.71 -21.12 4.94
N ARG A 386 -8.90 -19.79 4.92
CA ARG A 386 -7.95 -18.83 5.51
C ARG A 386 -8.66 -17.81 6.40
N PRO A 387 -8.17 -17.57 7.63
CA PRO A 387 -8.63 -16.48 8.50
C PRO A 387 -8.79 -15.12 7.80
N GLY A 388 -7.80 -14.72 7.00
CA GLY A 388 -7.83 -13.45 6.27
C GLY A 388 -8.96 -13.34 5.24
N ASP A 389 -9.46 -14.45 4.71
CA ASP A 389 -10.58 -14.42 3.75
C ASP A 389 -11.90 -14.08 4.47
N VAL A 390 -12.07 -14.49 5.73
CA VAL A 390 -13.20 -14.07 6.58
C VAL A 390 -13.16 -12.56 6.81
N ASP A 391 -11.97 -12.03 7.14
CA ASP A 391 -11.77 -10.61 7.38
C ASP A 391 -12.13 -9.76 6.15
N VAL A 392 -11.67 -10.19 4.97
CA VAL A 392 -12.01 -9.55 3.70
C VAL A 392 -13.53 -9.61 3.44
N LEU A 393 -14.16 -10.76 3.65
CA LEU A 393 -15.62 -10.88 3.48
C LEU A 393 -16.40 -10.01 4.47
N ALA A 394 -15.93 -9.85 5.71
CA ALA A 394 -16.54 -8.93 6.66
C ALA A 394 -16.42 -7.47 6.21
N VAL A 395 -15.29 -7.08 5.63
CA VAL A 395 -15.09 -5.74 5.05
C VAL A 395 -16.08 -5.47 3.92
N TYR A 396 -16.24 -6.40 2.95
CA TYR A 396 -17.11 -6.19 1.80
C TYR A 396 -18.59 -6.49 2.06
N GLY A 397 -18.91 -7.40 2.98
CA GLY A 397 -20.27 -7.90 3.21
C GLY A 397 -20.96 -7.35 4.46
N LEU A 398 -20.21 -6.86 5.45
CA LEU A 398 -20.74 -6.27 6.69
C LEU A 398 -20.43 -4.77 6.82
N GLY A 399 -19.63 -4.22 5.91
CA GLY A 399 -19.10 -2.85 6.06
C GLY A 399 -18.11 -2.73 7.22
N PHE A 400 -17.42 -3.82 7.59
CA PHE A 400 -16.41 -3.77 8.63
C PHE A 400 -15.31 -2.75 8.26
N PRO A 401 -14.87 -1.86 9.17
CA PRO A 401 -13.96 -0.78 8.80
C PRO A 401 -12.61 -1.34 8.33
N ARG A 402 -12.18 -0.96 7.12
CA ARG A 402 -10.93 -1.46 6.50
C ARG A 402 -9.69 -1.23 7.38
N HIS A 403 -9.63 -0.09 8.06
CA HIS A 403 -8.54 0.26 8.97
C HIS A 403 -8.56 -0.48 10.31
N ARG A 404 -9.55 -1.36 10.51
CA ARG A 404 -9.61 -2.35 11.60
C ARG A 404 -9.34 -3.78 11.10
N GLY A 405 -9.27 -3.97 9.79
CA GLY A 405 -8.78 -5.19 9.14
C GLY A 405 -9.81 -6.29 8.92
N GLY A 406 -10.87 -6.32 9.72
CA GLY A 406 -11.82 -7.43 9.81
C GLY A 406 -11.87 -7.98 11.24
N PRO A 407 -12.86 -8.81 11.60
CA PRO A 407 -13.07 -9.24 12.98
C PRO A 407 -11.90 -10.04 13.59
N LEU A 408 -11.22 -10.91 12.84
CA LEU A 408 -10.09 -11.70 13.35
C LEU A 408 -8.87 -10.79 13.58
N ARG A 409 -8.53 -9.95 12.60
CA ARG A 409 -7.48 -8.94 12.73
C ARG A 409 -7.76 -7.93 13.85
N ALA A 410 -9.00 -7.45 13.96
CA ALA A 410 -9.44 -6.55 15.00
C ALA A 410 -9.29 -7.16 16.40
N ALA A 411 -9.68 -8.41 16.57
CA ALA A 411 -9.49 -9.13 17.84
C ALA A 411 -8.00 -9.25 18.21
N GLN A 412 -7.13 -9.46 17.22
CA GLN A 412 -5.69 -9.47 17.42
C GLN A 412 -5.15 -8.10 17.86
N SER A 413 -5.61 -7.01 17.24
CA SER A 413 -5.27 -5.63 17.66
C SER A 413 -5.78 -5.28 19.06
N LEU A 414 -6.88 -5.88 19.51
CA LEU A 414 -7.40 -5.75 20.88
C LEU A 414 -6.68 -6.64 21.91
N GLY A 415 -5.83 -7.57 21.43
CA GLY A 415 -5.06 -8.53 22.22
C GLY A 415 -5.79 -9.86 22.42
N LEU A 416 -5.29 -10.93 21.78
CA LEU A 416 -5.94 -12.25 21.79
C LEU A 416 -6.08 -12.88 23.18
N LEU A 417 -5.07 -12.74 24.05
CA LEU A 417 -5.14 -13.26 25.43
C LEU A 417 -6.18 -12.51 26.28
N ARG A 418 -6.30 -11.20 26.08
CA ARG A 418 -7.36 -10.39 26.70
C ARG A 418 -8.72 -10.84 26.17
N MET A 419 -8.84 -11.01 24.85
CA MET A 419 -10.07 -11.42 24.20
C MET A 419 -10.57 -12.77 24.72
N LYS A 420 -9.69 -13.78 24.82
CA LYS A 420 -10.04 -15.10 25.38
C LYS A 420 -10.59 -15.00 26.80
N ARG A 421 -9.95 -14.22 27.69
CA ARG A 421 -10.42 -14.05 29.08
C ARG A 421 -11.78 -13.37 29.16
N LEU A 422 -12.01 -12.33 28.35
CA LEU A 422 -13.31 -11.66 28.29
C LEU A 422 -14.40 -12.62 27.80
N MET A 423 -14.11 -13.36 26.73
CA MET A 423 -15.00 -14.37 26.17
C MET A 423 -15.35 -15.49 27.15
N GLU A 424 -14.39 -15.96 27.95
CA GLU A 424 -14.66 -16.95 29.00
C GLU A 424 -15.67 -16.44 30.04
N GLY A 425 -15.60 -15.17 30.42
CA GLY A 425 -16.59 -14.56 31.30
C GLY A 425 -17.97 -14.43 30.67
N TRP A 426 -18.04 -14.08 29.38
CA TRP A 426 -19.31 -13.91 28.67
C TRP A 426 -19.93 -15.21 28.15
N ALA A 427 -19.18 -16.32 28.18
CA ALA A 427 -19.65 -17.61 27.68
C ALA A 427 -20.84 -18.16 28.47
N GLU A 428 -20.98 -17.79 29.75
CA GLU A 428 -22.12 -18.14 30.60
C GLU A 428 -23.40 -17.39 30.17
N GLU A 429 -23.26 -16.21 29.59
CA GLU A 429 -24.38 -15.39 29.13
C GLU A 429 -24.91 -15.87 27.78
N SER A 430 -24.01 -16.29 26.88
CA SER A 430 -24.37 -16.78 25.56
C SER A 430 -23.25 -17.58 24.90
N ALA A 431 -23.63 -18.61 24.15
CA ALA A 431 -22.71 -19.36 23.29
C ALA A 431 -22.02 -18.50 22.21
N LEU A 432 -22.56 -17.31 21.90
CA LEU A 432 -21.94 -16.33 20.98
C LEU A 432 -20.51 -15.98 21.37
N TRP A 433 -20.21 -15.95 22.68
CA TRP A 433 -18.91 -15.57 23.21
C TRP A 433 -18.09 -16.78 23.68
N SER A 434 -18.51 -18.01 23.39
CA SER A 434 -17.68 -19.19 23.68
C SER A 434 -16.39 -19.17 22.86
N PRO A 435 -15.19 -19.18 23.50
CA PRO A 435 -13.91 -19.14 22.79
C PRO A 435 -13.76 -20.27 21.77
N PRO A 436 -13.46 -19.97 20.49
CA PRO A 436 -13.19 -21.00 19.49
C PRO A 436 -11.81 -21.65 19.70
N ARG A 437 -11.62 -22.87 19.17
CA ARG A 437 -10.33 -23.57 19.22
C ARG A 437 -9.23 -22.76 18.52
N LEU A 438 -9.54 -22.17 17.37
CA LEU A 438 -8.62 -21.39 16.56
C LEU A 438 -8.08 -20.16 17.30
N LEU A 439 -8.85 -19.55 18.21
CA LEU A 439 -8.34 -18.47 19.07
C LEU A 439 -7.24 -18.98 20.00
N THR A 440 -7.41 -20.17 20.58
CA THR A 440 -6.41 -20.79 21.45
C THR A 440 -5.14 -21.14 20.66
N GLU A 441 -5.29 -21.57 19.42
CA GLU A 441 -4.15 -21.80 18.52
C GLU A 441 -3.45 -20.50 18.14
N ALA A 442 -4.21 -19.47 17.75
CA ALA A 442 -3.66 -18.16 17.43
C ALA A 442 -2.89 -17.54 18.61
N ILE A 443 -3.29 -17.79 19.87
CA ILE A 443 -2.54 -17.32 21.05
C ILE A 443 -1.19 -18.03 21.19
N LYS A 444 -1.07 -19.30 20.78
CA LYS A 444 0.20 -20.04 20.84
C LYS A 444 1.23 -19.51 19.85
N PHE A 445 0.80 -18.86 18.77
CA PHE A 445 1.67 -18.30 17.74
C PHE A 445 1.82 -16.78 17.92
N SER A 446 3.04 -16.28 18.06
CA SER A 446 3.31 -14.86 18.33
C SER A 446 2.74 -13.88 17.29
N ALA A 447 2.43 -14.33 16.07
CA ALA A 447 1.83 -13.51 15.01
C ALA A 447 0.33 -13.78 14.76
N GLY A 448 -0.33 -14.53 15.65
CA GLY A 448 -1.80 -14.66 15.70
C GLY A 448 -2.42 -15.39 14.52
N PHE A 449 -3.58 -14.92 14.04
CA PHE A 449 -4.37 -15.60 12.99
C PHE A 449 -3.67 -15.61 11.62
N ASP A 450 -2.79 -14.65 11.37
CA ASP A 450 -2.14 -14.47 10.07
C ASP A 450 -1.17 -15.64 9.74
N GLN A 451 -0.52 -16.22 10.76
CA GLN A 451 0.39 -17.35 10.60
C GLN A 451 -0.31 -18.70 10.39
N LEU A 452 -1.56 -18.84 10.83
CA LEU A 452 -2.35 -20.05 10.60
C LEU A 452 -2.68 -20.26 9.11
N SER A 453 -2.50 -19.22 8.30
CA SER A 453 -2.72 -19.24 6.85
C SER A 453 -1.51 -19.74 6.04
N GLU A 454 -0.32 -19.90 6.64
CA GLU A 454 0.95 -20.09 5.91
C GLU A 454 1.52 -21.52 5.92
N GLY A 455 0.79 -22.50 6.45
CA GLY A 455 1.12 -23.91 6.24
C GLY A 455 0.82 -24.79 7.43
N GLN A 456 -0.27 -25.54 7.33
CA GLN A 456 -0.27 -26.93 7.76
C GLN A 456 -0.59 -27.78 6.53
N PRO A 457 0.28 -28.71 6.11
CA PRO A 457 -0.18 -29.77 5.24
C PRO A 457 -1.31 -30.50 5.98
N ALA A 458 -2.40 -30.79 5.27
CA ALA A 458 -3.45 -31.65 5.78
C ALA A 458 -2.80 -32.93 6.33
N ALA A 459 -3.00 -33.19 7.62
CA ALA A 459 -2.54 -34.41 8.27
C ALA A 459 -3.31 -35.62 7.75
#